data_AF-T1A070-F1
#
_entry.id   AF-T1A070-F1
#
_cell.length_a   1.000
_cell.length_b   1.000
_cell.length_c   1.000
_cell.angle_alpha   90.00
_cell.angle_beta   90.00
_cell.angle_gamma   90.00
#
_symmetry.space_group_name_H-M   'P 1'
#
loop_
_entity.id
_entity.type
_entity.pdbx_description
1 polymer ?
#
loop_
_entity_poly.entity_id
_entity_poly.type
_entity_poly.pdbx_seq_one_letter_code
_entity_poly.pdbx_strand_id
1 'polypeptide(L)'
;EVKMEAFKLIEEFLIPDFGFSNKDIKINFSGNRGYHIIISSESVLGLDESSRSAISDYVTGHGLKPESFFPTIADKTARLQGPKPNDPGWGGKMARAIVTALNAGVPSLEALGISKPMARKMYLNKASIVMGITTGNWDKVSIPKKDEFWRNVSESMTIKQSDSIDSNV
;
A
#
# COMPACT_ATOMS: atom_id res chain seq x y z
N GLU A 1 5.72 -17.33 5.16
CA GLU A 1 5.99 -15.90 4.90
C GLU A 1 6.16 -15.61 3.42
N VAL A 2 7.20 -16.12 2.75
CA VAL A 2 7.50 -15.81 1.32
C VAL A 2 6.35 -16.09 0.34
N LYS A 3 5.56 -17.15 0.55
CA LYS A 3 4.37 -17.44 -0.27
C LYS A 3 3.30 -16.34 -0.16
N MET A 4 3.12 -15.75 1.01
CA MET A 4 2.14 -14.68 1.24
C MET A 4 2.55 -13.39 0.53
N GLU A 5 3.85 -13.07 0.53
CA GLU A 5 4.38 -11.91 -0.21
C GLU A 5 4.18 -12.06 -1.72
N ALA A 6 4.34 -13.27 -2.26
CA ALA A 6 4.05 -13.55 -3.66
C ALA A 6 2.56 -13.33 -4.00
N PHE A 7 1.65 -13.81 -3.16
CA PHE A 7 0.21 -13.55 -3.34
C PHE A 7 -0.11 -12.05 -3.22
N LYS A 8 0.48 -11.36 -2.25
CA LYS A 8 0.32 -9.92 -2.08
C LYS A 8 0.77 -9.16 -3.33
N LEU A 9 1.90 -9.51 -3.95
CA LEU A 9 2.34 -8.90 -5.22
C LEU A 9 1.28 -9.05 -6.30
N ILE A 10 0.70 -10.24 -6.42
CA ILE A 10 -0.29 -10.55 -7.46
C ILE A 10 -1.62 -9.83 -7.19
N GLU A 11 -2.18 -10.04 -6.01
CA GLU A 11 -3.53 -9.61 -5.65
C GLU A 11 -3.62 -8.12 -5.35
N GLU A 12 -2.55 -7.51 -4.83
CA GLU A 12 -2.55 -6.09 -4.50
C GLU A 12 -1.92 -5.20 -5.57
N PHE A 13 -1.11 -5.71 -6.51
CA PHE A 13 -0.44 -4.85 -7.49
C PHE A 13 -0.63 -5.33 -8.94
N LEU A 14 -0.15 -6.52 -9.29
CA LEU A 14 -0.11 -6.98 -10.69
C LEU A 14 -1.49 -7.00 -11.34
N ILE A 15 -2.50 -7.46 -10.60
CA ILE A 15 -3.88 -7.50 -11.10
C ILE A 15 -4.57 -6.14 -10.98
N PRO A 16 -4.74 -5.54 -9.78
CA PRO A 16 -5.58 -4.36 -9.62
C PRO A 16 -4.96 -3.06 -10.15
N ASP A 17 -3.64 -2.93 -10.15
CA ASP A 17 -2.97 -1.68 -10.54
C ASP A 17 -2.41 -1.74 -11.96
N PHE A 18 -1.81 -2.88 -12.35
CA PHE A 18 -1.22 -3.05 -13.69
C PHE A 18 -2.17 -3.73 -14.69
N GLY A 19 -3.32 -4.25 -14.23
CA GLY A 19 -4.34 -4.82 -15.10
C GLY A 19 -3.97 -6.16 -15.73
N PHE A 20 -2.94 -6.84 -15.22
CA PHE A 20 -2.60 -8.19 -15.68
C PHE A 20 -3.70 -9.17 -15.27
N SER A 21 -3.96 -10.14 -16.13
CA SER A 21 -4.89 -11.22 -15.85
C SER A 21 -4.15 -12.45 -15.31
N ASN A 22 -4.86 -13.36 -14.64
CA ASN A 22 -4.26 -14.59 -14.10
C ASN A 22 -3.54 -15.44 -15.16
N LYS A 23 -3.97 -15.37 -16.44
CA LYS A 23 -3.31 -16.09 -17.55
C LYS A 23 -1.96 -15.47 -17.94
N ASP A 24 -1.74 -14.19 -17.63
CA ASP A 24 -0.50 -13.49 -17.92
C ASP A 24 0.55 -13.78 -16.84
N ILE A 25 0.15 -14.32 -15.68
CA ILE A 25 1.00 -14.50 -14.50
C ILE A 25 1.40 -15.97 -14.37
N LYS A 26 2.71 -16.24 -14.38
CA LYS A 26 3.28 -17.56 -14.08
C LYS A 26 4.08 -17.48 -12.79
N ILE A 27 3.89 -18.46 -11.91
CA ILE A 27 4.55 -18.53 -10.61
C ILE A 27 5.40 -19.79 -10.56
N ASN A 28 6.70 -19.63 -10.32
CA ASN A 28 7.64 -20.73 -10.17
C ASN A 28 8.28 -20.69 -8.78
N PHE A 29 8.31 -21.82 -8.08
CA PHE A 29 9.02 -21.94 -6.82
C PHE A 29 10.51 -22.13 -7.08
N SER A 30 11.36 -21.25 -6.55
CA SER A 30 12.82 -21.27 -6.75
C SER A 30 13.55 -22.25 -5.81
N GLY A 31 12.79 -23.04 -5.03
CA GLY A 31 13.32 -23.86 -3.96
C GLY A 31 13.46 -23.02 -2.69
N ASN A 32 14.66 -23.01 -2.08
CA ASN A 32 14.85 -22.40 -0.76
C ASN A 32 14.74 -20.86 -0.71
N ARG A 33 14.72 -20.17 -1.87
CA ARG A 33 14.84 -18.71 -1.93
C ARG A 33 13.55 -17.97 -2.27
N GLY A 34 12.43 -18.69 -2.45
CA GLY A 34 11.12 -18.07 -2.65
C GLY A 34 10.46 -18.38 -4.00
N TYR A 35 9.85 -17.38 -4.61
CA TYR A 35 9.05 -17.51 -5.82
C TYR A 35 9.52 -16.53 -6.89
N HIS A 36 9.56 -16.98 -8.14
CA HIS A 36 9.68 -16.11 -9.31
C HIS A 36 8.29 -15.92 -9.92
N ILE A 37 7.93 -14.66 -10.15
CA ILE A 37 6.70 -14.29 -10.85
C ILE A 37 7.10 -13.76 -12.22
N ILE A 38 6.61 -14.42 -13.27
CA ILE A 38 6.90 -14.08 -14.67
C ILE A 38 5.61 -13.56 -15.30
N ILE A 39 5.69 -12.40 -15.94
CA ILE A 39 4.57 -11.78 -16.66
C ILE A 39 4.73 -12.06 -18.16
N SER A 40 3.81 -12.82 -18.73
CA SER A 40 3.75 -13.19 -20.15
C SER A 40 2.73 -12.31 -20.90
N SER A 41 2.93 -10.99 -20.88
CA SER A 41 2.08 -10.02 -21.60
C SER A 41 2.90 -9.25 -22.63
N GLU A 42 2.35 -8.99 -23.82
CA GLU A 42 3.02 -8.17 -24.83
C GLU A 42 3.29 -6.74 -24.34
N SER A 43 2.46 -6.24 -23.42
CA SER A 43 2.60 -4.90 -22.81
C SER A 43 3.92 -4.70 -22.05
N VAL A 44 4.60 -5.77 -21.62
CA VAL A 44 5.86 -5.67 -20.87
C VAL A 44 7.11 -5.87 -21.74
N LEU A 45 6.97 -6.29 -23.00
CA LEU A 45 8.10 -6.60 -23.88
C LEU A 45 9.00 -5.39 -24.18
N GLY A 46 8.41 -4.18 -24.20
CA GLY A 46 9.11 -2.94 -24.50
C GLY A 46 9.64 -2.18 -23.29
N LEU A 47 9.49 -2.71 -22.06
CA LEU A 47 9.93 -2.01 -20.85
C LEU A 47 11.46 -2.04 -20.73
N ASP A 48 12.05 -0.86 -20.77
CA ASP A 48 13.47 -0.64 -20.48
C ASP A 48 13.77 -0.77 -18.99
N GLU A 49 15.06 -0.71 -18.65
CA GLU A 49 15.53 -0.82 -17.27
C GLU A 49 14.91 0.25 -16.35
N SER A 50 14.76 1.48 -16.84
CA SER A 50 14.17 2.58 -16.06
C SER A 50 12.70 2.32 -15.75
N SER A 51 11.92 1.86 -16.74
CA SER A 51 10.51 1.53 -16.55
C SER A 51 10.34 0.35 -15.58
N ARG A 52 11.22 -0.65 -15.66
CA ARG A 52 11.23 -1.79 -14.71
C ARG A 52 11.59 -1.36 -13.30
N SER A 53 12.57 -0.46 -13.15
CA SER A 53 12.91 0.14 -11.86
C SER A 53 11.72 0.91 -11.28
N ALA A 54 11.02 1.70 -12.10
CA ALA A 54 9.85 2.44 -11.64
C ALA A 54 8.71 1.52 -11.17
N ILE A 55 8.50 0.37 -11.82
CA ILE A 55 7.55 -0.65 -11.35
C ILE A 55 7.99 -1.21 -10.00
N SER A 56 9.29 -1.51 -9.83
CA SER A 56 9.84 -1.95 -8.54
C SER A 56 9.61 -0.91 -7.44
N ASP A 57 9.92 0.35 -7.71
CA ASP A 57 9.72 1.45 -6.78
C ASP A 57 8.25 1.58 -6.39
N TYR A 58 7.34 1.48 -7.36
CA TYR A 58 5.92 1.48 -7.11
C TYR A 58 5.49 0.32 -6.21
N VAL A 59 5.86 -0.92 -6.53
CA VAL A 59 5.47 -2.11 -5.75
C VAL A 59 6.04 -2.09 -4.32
N THR A 60 7.26 -1.57 -4.16
CA THR A 60 7.91 -1.44 -2.85
C THR A 60 7.45 -0.21 -2.07
N GLY A 61 6.71 0.70 -2.71
CA GLY A 61 6.33 1.98 -2.11
C GLY A 61 7.52 2.93 -1.93
N HIS A 62 8.61 2.72 -2.68
CA HIS A 62 9.75 3.62 -2.68
C HIS A 62 9.34 5.00 -3.26
N GLY A 63 9.81 6.07 -2.62
CA GLY A 63 9.51 7.44 -3.06
C GLY A 63 8.09 7.92 -2.81
N LEU A 64 7.25 7.18 -2.07
CA LEU A 64 5.92 7.63 -1.67
C LEU A 64 6.00 8.89 -0.80
N LYS A 65 5.23 9.90 -1.17
CA LYS A 65 5.15 11.18 -0.48
C LYS A 65 3.74 11.41 0.04
N PRO A 66 3.54 11.86 1.30
CA PRO A 66 2.22 12.18 1.84
C PRO A 66 1.42 13.15 0.96
N GLU A 67 2.08 14.11 0.34
CA GLU A 67 1.48 15.12 -0.54
C GLU A 67 0.79 14.48 -1.75
N SER A 68 1.26 13.33 -2.22
CA SER A 68 0.66 12.59 -3.34
C SER A 68 -0.73 12.03 -2.99
N PHE A 69 -1.03 11.86 -1.71
CA PHE A 69 -2.30 11.30 -1.23
C PHE A 69 -3.16 12.33 -0.51
N PHE A 70 -2.54 13.38 0.03
CA PHE A 70 -3.20 14.43 0.81
C PHE A 70 -3.00 15.78 0.14
N PRO A 71 -3.80 16.14 -0.87
CA PRO A 71 -3.59 17.36 -1.66
C PRO A 71 -3.69 18.64 -0.81
N THR A 72 -4.45 18.62 0.29
CA THR A 72 -4.60 19.75 1.19
C THR A 72 -3.69 19.67 2.42
N ILE A 73 -2.68 18.79 2.44
CA ILE A 73 -1.84 18.57 3.63
C ILE A 73 -1.11 19.82 4.12
N ALA A 74 -0.75 20.71 3.19
CA ALA A 74 -0.03 21.97 3.43
C ALA A 74 -0.96 23.12 3.86
N ASP A 75 -2.24 23.07 3.48
CA ASP A 75 -3.22 24.10 3.82
C ASP A 75 -3.85 23.80 5.18
N LYS A 76 -3.44 24.56 6.20
CA LYS A 76 -3.94 24.40 7.58
C LYS A 76 -5.37 24.92 7.77
N THR A 77 -5.89 25.69 6.82
CA THR A 77 -7.25 26.27 6.87
C THR A 77 -8.27 25.41 6.14
N ALA A 78 -7.81 24.61 5.17
CA ALA A 78 -8.64 23.65 4.47
C ALA A 78 -8.82 22.35 5.27
N ARG A 79 -9.96 21.70 5.02
CA ARG A 79 -10.20 20.31 5.42
C ARG A 79 -9.13 19.39 4.84
N LEU A 80 -8.62 18.46 5.65
CA LEU A 80 -7.70 17.43 5.17
C LEU A 80 -8.45 16.44 4.27
N GLN A 81 -8.18 16.55 2.97
CA GLN A 81 -8.64 15.61 1.96
C GLN A 81 -7.60 14.52 1.79
N GLY A 82 -8.06 13.30 1.56
CA GLY A 82 -7.19 12.14 1.42
C GLY A 82 -7.87 11.00 0.69
N PRO A 83 -7.15 9.88 0.51
CA PRO A 83 -7.62 8.77 -0.29
C PRO A 83 -8.81 8.06 0.37
N LYS A 84 -9.60 7.40 -0.46
CA LYS A 84 -10.76 6.60 -0.07
C LYS A 84 -10.47 5.11 -0.31
N PRO A 85 -11.18 4.19 0.39
CA PRO A 85 -10.96 2.76 0.22
C PRO A 85 -11.22 2.24 -1.21
N ASN A 86 -11.97 2.95 -2.03
CA ASN A 86 -12.23 2.60 -3.43
C ASN A 86 -11.29 3.27 -4.43
N ASP A 87 -10.38 4.13 -3.97
CA ASP A 87 -9.38 4.73 -4.84
C ASP A 87 -8.38 3.65 -5.32
N PRO A 88 -7.80 3.80 -6.52
CA PRO A 88 -6.78 2.89 -7.02
C PRO A 88 -5.43 3.12 -6.33
N GLY A 89 -4.52 2.16 -6.52
CA GLY A 89 -3.13 2.26 -6.07
C GLY A 89 -2.94 2.44 -4.57
N TRP A 90 -1.78 2.99 -4.18
CA TRP A 90 -1.34 3.08 -2.78
C TRP A 90 -2.28 3.84 -1.87
N GLY A 91 -2.87 4.94 -2.33
CA GLY A 91 -3.79 5.74 -1.53
C GLY A 91 -4.98 4.90 -1.06
N GLY A 92 -5.62 4.19 -1.99
CA GLY A 92 -6.73 3.32 -1.66
C GLY A 92 -6.32 2.08 -0.86
N LYS A 93 -5.16 1.49 -1.14
CA LYS A 93 -4.62 0.37 -0.33
C LYS A 93 -4.47 0.78 1.13
N MET A 94 -3.86 1.93 1.41
CA MET A 94 -3.72 2.44 2.77
C MET A 94 -5.07 2.73 3.43
N ALA A 95 -5.99 3.38 2.71
CA ALA A 95 -7.33 3.65 3.22
C ALA A 95 -8.08 2.36 3.58
N ARG A 96 -8.01 1.33 2.73
CA ARG A 96 -8.56 -0.02 3.00
C ARG A 96 -7.89 -0.67 4.20
N ALA A 97 -6.56 -0.66 4.27
CA ALA A 97 -5.80 -1.26 5.36
C ALA A 97 -6.18 -0.66 6.72
N ILE A 98 -6.28 0.68 6.81
CA ILE A 98 -6.67 1.36 8.05
C ILE A 98 -8.11 1.02 8.43
N VAL A 99 -9.06 1.00 7.48
CA VAL A 99 -10.46 0.62 7.76
C VAL A 99 -10.56 -0.84 8.20
N THR A 100 -9.85 -1.76 7.56
CA THR A 100 -9.78 -3.17 7.95
C THR A 100 -9.18 -3.33 9.35
N ALA A 101 -8.08 -2.64 9.65
CA ALA A 101 -7.46 -2.66 10.97
C ALA A 101 -8.37 -2.07 12.05
N LEU A 102 -9.06 -0.96 11.78
CA LEU A 102 -10.09 -0.40 12.66
C LEU A 102 -11.21 -1.41 12.94
N ASN A 103 -11.58 -2.22 11.95
CA ASN A 103 -12.58 -3.27 12.10
C ASN A 103 -12.11 -4.45 12.94
N ALA A 104 -10.85 -4.85 12.79
CA ALA A 104 -10.25 -5.97 13.51
C ALA A 104 -9.83 -5.62 14.96
N GLY A 105 -9.48 -4.36 15.23
CA GLY A 105 -9.21 -3.85 16.57
C GLY A 105 -7.81 -3.26 16.75
N VAL A 106 -7.52 -2.84 17.98
CA VAL A 106 -6.27 -2.15 18.34
C VAL A 106 -5.00 -2.92 17.92
N PRO A 107 -4.89 -4.25 18.10
CA PRO A 107 -3.68 -4.97 17.67
C PRO A 107 -3.40 -4.86 16.17
N SER A 108 -4.44 -4.85 15.33
CA SER A 108 -4.28 -4.70 13.88
C SER A 108 -3.86 -3.29 13.47
N LEU A 109 -4.24 -2.27 14.23
CA LEU A 109 -3.74 -0.90 14.02
C LEU A 109 -2.26 -0.80 14.43
N GLU A 110 -1.87 -1.45 15.53
CA GLU A 110 -0.47 -1.52 15.96
C GLU A 110 0.41 -2.21 14.91
N ALA A 111 -0.11 -3.26 14.24
CA ALA A 111 0.57 -3.94 13.14
C ALA A 111 0.84 -3.04 11.91
N LEU A 112 0.08 -1.94 11.76
CA LEU A 112 0.32 -0.91 10.73
C LEU A 112 1.33 0.16 11.17
N GLY A 113 2.05 -0.05 12.28
CA GLY A 113 3.00 0.93 12.82
C GLY A 113 2.34 2.10 13.56
N ILE A 114 1.04 2.01 13.87
CA ILE A 114 0.32 3.04 14.63
C ILE A 114 0.58 2.81 16.12
N SER A 115 1.07 3.84 16.81
CA SER A 115 1.36 3.72 18.25
C SER A 115 0.13 3.31 19.06
N LYS A 116 0.33 2.47 20.08
CA LYS A 116 -0.74 1.96 20.95
C LYS A 116 -1.70 3.05 21.49
N PRO A 117 -1.22 4.23 21.95
CA PRO A 117 -2.12 5.29 22.40
C PRO A 117 -3.01 5.83 21.27
N MET A 118 -2.44 6.00 20.08
CA MET A 118 -3.18 6.44 18.90
C MET A 118 -4.17 5.37 18.44
N ALA A 119 -3.74 4.10 18.34
CA ALA A 119 -4.58 2.98 17.96
C ALA A 119 -5.82 2.85 18.86
N ARG A 120 -5.64 3.02 20.19
CA ARG A 120 -6.76 3.06 21.15
C ARG A 120 -7.70 4.24 20.89
N LYS A 121 -7.16 5.45 20.69
CA LYS A 121 -7.96 6.64 20.38
C LYS A 121 -8.75 6.47 19.07
N MET A 122 -8.11 5.92 18.04
CA MET A 122 -8.72 5.63 16.76
C MET A 122 -9.85 4.61 16.90
N TYR A 123 -9.61 3.51 17.63
CA TYR A 123 -10.61 2.47 17.87
C TYR A 123 -11.83 3.00 18.64
N LEU A 124 -11.62 3.84 19.66
CA LEU A 124 -12.72 4.49 20.40
C LEU A 124 -13.59 5.39 19.50
N ASN A 125 -13.01 6.02 18.49
CA ASN A 125 -13.70 6.90 17.55
C ASN A 125 -13.96 6.25 16.18
N LYS A 126 -13.93 4.91 16.11
CA LYS A 126 -13.92 4.12 14.87
C LYS A 126 -14.99 4.55 13.87
N ALA A 127 -16.24 4.70 14.30
CA ALA A 127 -17.36 5.02 13.39
C ALA A 127 -17.13 6.34 12.63
N SER A 128 -16.70 7.39 13.35
CA SER A 128 -16.39 8.70 12.78
C SER A 128 -15.18 8.65 11.85
N ILE A 129 -14.14 7.91 12.23
CA ILE A 129 -12.93 7.75 11.42
C ILE A 129 -13.20 6.97 10.14
N VAL A 130 -13.93 5.85 10.22
CA VAL A 130 -14.31 5.06 9.04
C VAL A 130 -15.13 5.91 8.08
N MET A 131 -16.12 6.67 8.59
CA MET A 131 -16.92 7.59 7.77
C MET A 131 -16.06 8.71 7.14
N GLY A 132 -15.09 9.22 7.89
CA GLY A 132 -14.12 10.19 7.38
C GLY A 132 -13.32 9.63 6.22
N ILE A 133 -12.71 8.45 6.40
CA ILE A 133 -11.90 7.79 5.37
C ILE A 133 -12.74 7.45 4.12
N THR A 134 -13.94 6.90 4.29
CA THR A 134 -14.81 6.53 3.15
C THR A 134 -15.29 7.74 2.34
N THR A 135 -15.40 8.90 2.97
CA THR A 135 -15.81 10.16 2.30
C THR A 135 -14.61 11.03 1.88
N GLY A 136 -13.37 10.61 2.14
CA GLY A 136 -12.17 11.40 1.90
C GLY A 136 -12.06 12.62 2.82
N ASN A 137 -12.70 12.61 3.99
CA ASN A 137 -12.56 13.60 5.05
C ASN A 137 -11.66 13.08 6.18
N TRP A 138 -10.38 13.42 6.13
CA TRP A 138 -9.37 12.88 7.03
C TRP A 138 -9.14 13.71 8.31
N ASP A 139 -9.83 14.84 8.50
CA ASP A 139 -9.75 15.65 9.73
C ASP A 139 -10.06 14.84 10.99
N LYS A 140 -11.00 13.89 10.86
CA LYS A 140 -11.46 13.04 11.97
C LYS A 140 -10.41 12.03 12.43
N VAL A 141 -9.42 11.72 11.58
CA VAL A 141 -8.35 10.77 11.91
C VAL A 141 -7.32 11.41 12.85
N SER A 142 -7.19 12.75 12.82
CA SER A 142 -6.31 13.53 13.71
C SER A 142 -4.88 13.00 13.76
N ILE A 143 -4.27 12.82 12.58
CA ILE A 143 -2.94 12.21 12.41
C ILE A 143 -1.84 13.18 12.89
N PRO A 144 -1.12 12.89 13.98
CA PRO A 144 0.05 13.65 14.40
C PRO A 144 1.25 13.26 13.54
N LYS A 145 2.19 14.19 13.32
CA LYS A 145 3.42 13.95 12.52
C LYS A 145 3.12 13.17 11.24
N LYS A 146 2.35 13.82 10.36
CA LYS A 146 1.71 13.17 9.21
C LYS A 146 2.70 12.39 8.35
N ASP A 147 3.87 12.97 8.11
CA ASP A 147 5.00 12.35 7.41
C ASP A 147 5.45 11.03 8.03
N GLU A 148 5.71 11.02 9.34
CA GLU A 148 6.13 9.82 10.08
C GLU A 148 5.01 8.76 10.08
N PHE A 149 3.77 9.16 10.31
CA PHE A 149 2.62 8.25 10.28
C PHE A 149 2.47 7.57 8.93
N TRP A 150 2.52 8.34 7.84
CA TRP A 150 2.35 7.81 6.49
C TRP A 150 3.49 6.88 6.09
N ARG A 151 4.72 7.26 6.42
CA ARG A 151 5.89 6.41 6.21
C ARG A 151 5.74 5.07 6.93
N ASN A 152 5.35 5.08 8.21
CA ASN A 152 5.19 3.85 8.99
C ASN A 152 4.09 2.93 8.41
N VAL A 153 2.96 3.52 8.01
CA VAL A 153 1.87 2.77 7.38
C VAL A 153 2.34 2.16 6.05
N SER A 154 3.00 2.95 5.18
CA SER A 154 3.51 2.43 3.91
C SER A 154 4.56 1.33 4.12
N GLU A 155 5.51 1.52 5.03
CA GLU A 155 6.57 0.54 5.32
C GLU A 155 6.00 -0.78 5.86
N SER A 156 4.93 -0.74 6.66
CA SER A 156 4.24 -1.95 7.13
C SER A 156 3.54 -2.73 6.01
N MET A 157 3.22 -2.05 4.91
CA MET A 157 2.48 -2.57 3.76
C MET A 157 3.37 -2.88 2.57
N THR A 158 4.63 -2.45 2.56
CA THR A 158 5.61 -2.78 1.51
C THR A 158 5.79 -4.28 1.36
N ILE A 159 6.04 -4.73 0.14
CA ILE A 159 6.47 -6.10 -0.13
C ILE A 159 7.93 -6.24 0.27
N LYS A 160 8.21 -7.15 1.19
CA LYS A 160 9.60 -7.44 1.60
C LYS A 160 10.27 -8.22 0.48
N GLN A 161 11.07 -7.53 -0.35
CA GLN A 161 11.93 -8.20 -1.31
C GLN A 161 13.08 -8.90 -0.58
N SER A 162 13.31 -10.17 -0.91
CA SER A 162 14.64 -10.79 -0.76
C SER A 162 15.35 -10.65 -2.10
N ASP A 163 16.39 -9.83 -2.14
CA ASP A 163 17.37 -9.64 -3.22
C ASP A 163 17.08 -10.37 -4.54
N SER A 164 16.61 -9.63 -5.57
CA SER A 164 16.71 -9.85 -7.02
C SER A 164 15.40 -9.59 -7.77
N ILE A 165 15.22 -8.36 -8.27
CA ILE A 165 14.64 -8.19 -9.60
C ILE A 165 15.83 -8.24 -10.54
N ASP A 166 16.12 -9.41 -11.10
CA ASP A 166 17.16 -9.52 -12.11
C ASP A 166 16.75 -8.67 -13.33
N SER A 167 17.56 -7.66 -13.62
CA SER A 167 17.48 -6.83 -14.82
C SER A 167 17.87 -7.58 -16.11
N ASN A 168 18.22 -8.87 -16.00
CA ASN A 168 18.76 -9.71 -17.08
C ASN A 168 17.98 -11.02 -17.30
N VAL A 169 16.65 -10.99 -17.26
CA VAL A 169 15.81 -12.10 -17.76
C VAL A 169 14.77 -11.61 -18.76
#